data_AF-A0A072NW66-F1
#
_entry.id   AF-A0A072NW66-F1
#
_cell.length_a   1.000
_cell.length_b   1.000
_cell.length_c   1.000
_cell.angle_alpha   90.00
_cell.angle_beta   90.00
_cell.angle_gamma   90.00
#
_symmetry.space_group_name_H-M   'P 1'
#
loop_
_entity.id
_entity.type
_entity.pdbx_description
1 polymer ?
#
loop_
_entity_poly.entity_id
_entity_poly.type
_entity_poly.pdbx_seq_one_letter_code
_entity_poly.pdbx_strand_id
1 'polypeptide(L)' 'MLSQRLGVDTLVICGVSTSGCVRATALDAMQYGFRPMAVGSACGDRTPEIQIANLFDLDAKYADVVEEAEAVSHLEAGWP' A
#
# COMPACT_ATOMS: atom_id res chain seq x y z
N MET A 1 11.18 1.08 -11.27
CA MET A 1 11.94 1.90 -12.25
C MET A 1 11.04 2.76 -13.16
N LEU A 2 9.91 2.24 -13.69
CA LEU A 2 9.00 3.04 -14.52
C LEU A 2 8.38 4.23 -13.75
N SER A 3 7.84 3.99 -12.55
CA SER A 3 7.21 5.05 -11.75
C SER A 3 8.16 6.19 -11.42
N GLN A 4 9.44 5.91 -11.12
CA GLN A 4 10.46 6.94 -10.91
C GLN A 4 10.70 7.79 -12.17
N ARG A 5 10.68 7.18 -13.36
CA ARG A 5 10.84 7.90 -14.64
C ARG A 5 9.63 8.75 -14.98
N LEU A 6 8.46 8.41 -14.44
CA LEU A 6 7.23 9.17 -14.58
C LEU A 6 7.10 10.27 -13.52
N GLY A 7 8.09 10.44 -12.64
CA GLY A 7 8.06 11.45 -11.57
C GLY A 7 7.06 11.12 -10.46
N VAL A 8 6.68 9.85 -10.31
CA VAL A 8 5.80 9.40 -9.22
C VAL A 8 6.60 9.26 -7.93
N ASP A 9 6.05 9.75 -6.81
CA ASP A 9 6.62 9.63 -5.46
C ASP A 9 5.78 8.74 -4.51
N THR A 10 4.51 8.52 -4.84
CA THR A 10 3.54 7.83 -4.00
C THR A 10 2.92 6.66 -4.76
N LEU A 11 2.81 5.49 -4.12
CA LEU A 11 2.25 4.29 -4.73
C LEU A 11 1.01 3.85 -3.97
N VAL A 12 -0.14 3.79 -4.65
CA VAL A 12 -1.36 3.18 -4.12
C VAL A 12 -1.34 1.69 -4.45
N ILE A 13 -1.38 0.85 -3.42
CA ILE A 13 -1.19 -0.60 -3.50
C ILE A 13 -2.47 -1.31 -3.08
N CYS A 14 -2.95 -2.18 -3.96
CA CYS A 14 -4.06 -3.10 -3.73
C CYS A 14 -3.65 -4.50 -4.18
N GLY A 15 -4.33 -5.55 -3.70
CA GLY A 15 -4.13 -6.91 -4.20
C GLY A 15 -4.07 -8.01 -3.13
N VAL A 16 -3.60 -9.19 -3.53
CA VAL A 16 -3.57 -10.38 -2.68
C VAL A 16 -2.27 -11.19 -2.88
N SER A 17 -1.74 -11.87 -1.86
CA SER A 17 -2.16 -11.78 -0.45
C SER A 17 -1.52 -10.58 0.25
N THR A 18 -2.20 -10.03 1.25
CA THR A 18 -1.69 -8.92 2.09
C THR A 18 -0.34 -9.27 2.72
N SER A 19 -0.23 -10.47 3.30
CA SER A 19 1.01 -11.01 3.87
C SER A 19 2.16 -11.23 2.88
N GLY A 20 1.85 -11.38 1.60
CA GLY A 20 2.79 -11.80 0.56
C GLY A 20 3.11 -10.65 -0.38
N CYS A 21 2.46 -10.64 -1.54
CA CYS A 21 2.77 -9.70 -2.62
C CYS A 21 2.58 -8.24 -2.21
N VAL A 22 1.53 -7.92 -1.43
CA VAL A 22 1.29 -6.54 -0.97
C VAL A 22 2.41 -6.09 -0.03
N ARG A 23 2.73 -6.88 1.01
CA ARG A 23 3.83 -6.60 1.93
C ARG A 23 5.17 -6.46 1.22
N ALA A 24 5.51 -7.39 0.33
CA ALA A 24 6.76 -7.35 -0.41
C ALA A 24 6.85 -6.08 -1.27
N THR A 25 5.77 -5.72 -1.96
CA THR A 25 5.71 -4.51 -2.79
C THR A 25 5.82 -3.24 -1.95
N ALA A 26 5.15 -3.18 -0.79
CA ALA A 26 5.23 -2.03 0.12
C ALA A 26 6.66 -1.85 0.67
N LEU A 27 7.30 -2.95 1.08
CA LEU A 27 8.69 -2.92 1.53
C LEU A 27 9.63 -2.40 0.44
N ASP A 28 9.54 -2.97 -0.77
CA ASP A 28 10.38 -2.54 -1.90
C ASP A 28 10.12 -1.06 -2.24
N ALA A 29 8.86 -0.65 -2.29
CA ALA A 29 8.47 0.73 -2.55
C ALA A 29 9.13 1.71 -1.56
N MET A 30 9.05 1.41 -0.25
CA MET A 30 9.70 2.21 0.77
C MET A 30 11.23 2.22 0.63
N GLN A 31 11.85 1.06 0.34
CA GLN A 31 13.30 0.98 0.11
C GLN A 31 13.77 1.79 -1.10
N TYR A 32 12.92 1.94 -2.11
CA TYR A 32 13.17 2.78 -3.28
C TYR A 32 12.76 4.25 -3.09
N GLY A 33 12.38 4.65 -1.87
CA GLY A 33 12.05 6.04 -1.52
C GLY A 33 10.65 6.49 -1.92
N PHE A 34 9.76 5.57 -2.28
CA PHE A 34 8.35 5.89 -2.48
C PHE A 34 7.58 5.92 -1.16
N ARG A 35 6.43 6.60 -1.15
CA ARG A 35 5.45 6.56 -0.07
C ARG A 35 4.35 5.54 -0.39
N PRO A 36 4.32 4.36 0.25
CA PRO A 36 3.36 3.33 -0.09
C PRO A 36 2.05 3.55 0.68
N MET A 37 0.92 3.55 -0.04
CA MET A 37 -0.44 3.63 0.51
C MET A 37 -1.13 2.29 0.25
N ALA A 38 -1.33 1.47 1.28
CA ALA A 38 -2.02 0.20 1.13
C ALA A 38 -3.52 0.39 1.37
N VAL A 39 -4.36 0.09 0.37
CA VAL A 39 -5.81 0.24 0.51
C VAL A 39 -6.36 -1.00 1.21
N GLY A 40 -6.65 -0.88 2.51
CA GLY A 40 -6.96 -2.02 3.38
C GLY A 40 -8.13 -2.88 2.90
N SER A 41 -9.21 -2.23 2.45
CA SER A 41 -10.42 -2.89 1.91
C SER A 41 -10.20 -3.54 0.54
N ALA A 42 -9.22 -3.07 -0.23
CA ALA A 42 -8.85 -3.61 -1.54
C ALA A 42 -7.67 -4.59 -1.47
N CYS A 43 -7.24 -4.95 -0.26
CA CYS A 43 -6.28 -6.01 0.01
C CYS A 43 -6.97 -7.20 0.68
N GLY A 44 -6.39 -8.39 0.58
CA GLY A 44 -6.98 -9.58 1.18
C GLY A 44 -5.97 -10.67 1.52
N ASP A 45 -6.31 -11.47 2.53
CA ASP A 45 -5.58 -12.67 2.91
C ASP A 45 -6.52 -13.83 3.20
N ARG A 46 -5.95 -14.99 3.51
CA ARG A 46 -6.64 -16.28 3.63
C ARG A 46 -7.69 -16.29 4.75
N THR A 47 -7.43 -15.54 5.83
CA THR A 47 -8.35 -15.43 6.96
C THR A 47 -8.37 -14.00 7.51
N PRO A 48 -9.44 -13.57 8.20
CA PRO A 48 -9.52 -12.24 8.81
C PRO A 48 -8.40 -11.95 9.81
N GLU A 49 -8.00 -12.95 10.60
CA GLU A 49 -6.94 -12.79 11.61
C GLU A 49 -5.58 -12.49 10.96
N ILE A 50 -5.26 -13.21 9.88
CA ILE A 50 -4.04 -12.96 9.10
C ILE A 50 -4.13 -11.60 8.42
N GLN A 51 -5.28 -11.23 7.86
CA GLN A 51 -5.49 -9.94 7.22
C GLN A 51 -5.22 -8.78 8.20
N ILE A 52 -5.87 -8.81 9.37
CA ILE A 52 -5.76 -7.76 10.39
C ILE A 52 -4.31 -7.65 10.88
N ALA A 53 -3.67 -8.79 11.20
CA ALA A 53 -2.29 -8.79 11.67
C ALA A 53 -1.31 -8.21 10.63
N ASN A 54 -1.51 -8.51 9.33
CA ASN A 54 -0.63 -8.01 8.29
C ASN A 54 -0.89 -6.55 7.92
N LEU A 55 -2.14 -6.08 7.95
CA LEU A 55 -2.45 -4.66 7.78
C LEU A 55 -1.85 -3.83 8.94
N PHE A 56 -2.00 -4.29 10.18
CA PHE A 56 -1.36 -3.64 11.34
C PHE A 56 0.15 -3.52 11.18
N ASP A 57 0.81 -4.62 10.75
CA ASP A 57 2.25 -4.63 10.54
C ASP A 57 2.70 -3.74 9.39
N LEU A 58 1.91 -3.68 8.30
CA LEU A 58 2.16 -2.80 7.16
C LEU A 58 2.09 -1.34 7.60
N ASP A 59 1.01 -0.96 8.28
CA ASP A 59 0.77 0.40 8.80
C ASP A 59 1.87 0.86 9.75
N ALA A 60 2.34 -0.06 10.60
CA ALA A 60 3.36 0.27 11.58
C ALA A 60 4.77 0.41 11.01
N LYS A 61 5.06 -0.12 9.80
CA LYS A 61 6.45 -0.33 9.36
C LYS A 61 6.74 0.06 7.92
N TYR A 62 5.81 -0.14 6.99
CA TYR A 62 6.12 -0.21 5.56
C TYR A 62 5.25 0.65 4.67
N ALA A 63 4.02 0.95 5.06
CA ALA A 63 3.04 1.69 4.28
C ALA A 63 2.09 2.42 5.22
N ASP A 64 1.38 3.43 4.73
CA ASP A 64 0.17 3.92 5.41
C ASP A 64 -1.00 3.06 4.93
N VAL A 65 -1.78 2.49 5.86
CA VAL A 65 -3.02 1.77 5.52
C VAL A 65 -4.17 2.77 5.46
N VAL A 66 -4.70 2.98 4.25
CA VAL A 66 -5.70 4.00 3.98
C VAL A 66 -7.06 3.41 3.64
N GLU A 67 -8.10 4.22 3.85
CA GLU A 67 -9.46 3.91 3.42
C GLU A 67 -9.58 4.06 1.90
N GLU A 68 -10.46 3.29 1.27
CA GLU A 68 -10.67 3.33 -0.18
C GLU A 68 -11.11 4.71 -0.68
N ALA A 69 -11.99 5.37 0.07
CA ALA A 69 -12.47 6.71 -0.28
C ALA A 69 -11.34 7.74 -0.27
N GLU A 70 -10.42 7.65 0.71
CA GLU A 70 -9.23 8.49 0.77
C GLU A 70 -8.32 8.23 -0.43
N ALA A 71 -8.09 6.95 -0.74
CA ALA A 71 -7.25 6.56 -1.86
C ALA A 71 -7.78 7.07 -3.21
N VAL A 72 -9.08 6.95 -3.46
CA VAL A 72 -9.73 7.47 -4.68
C VAL A 72 -9.60 8.98 -4.77
N SER A 73 -9.87 9.70 -3.67
CA SER A 73 -9.75 11.15 -3.63
C SER A 73 -8.32 11.62 -3.96
N HIS A 74 -7.31 10.95 -3.42
CA HIS A 74 -5.92 11.35 -3.64
C HIS A 74 -5.30 10.84 -4.94
N LEU A 75 -5.90 9.84 -5.61
CA LEU A 75 -5.52 9.51 -6.99
C LEU A 75 -5.80 10.66 -7.97
N GLU A 76 -6.86 11.44 -7.71
CA GLU A 76 -7.20 12.61 -8.53
C GLU A 76 -6.46 13.88 -8.08
N ALA A 77 -6.34 14.09 -6.77
CA ALA A 77 -5.79 15.31 -6.19
C ALA A 77 -4.27 15.28 -5.94
N GLY A 78 -3.67 14.09 -5.89
CA GLY A 78 -2.31 13.86 -5.38
C GLY A 78 -2.27 13.74 -3.86
N TRP A 79 -1.24 13.06 -3.34
CA TRP A 79 -0.92 13.09 -1.91
C TRP A 79 -0.12 14.36 -1.56
N PRO A 80 -0.42 15.01 -0.41
CA PRO A 80 0.31 16.19 0.06
C PRO A 80 1.73 15.87 0.54
#